data_AF-K1T242-F1
#
_entry.id   AF-K1T242-F1
#
_cell.length_a   1.000
_cell.length_b   1.000
_cell.length_c   1.000
_cell.angle_alpha   90.00
_cell.angle_beta   90.00
_cell.angle_gamma   90.00
#
_symmetry.space_group_name_H-M   'P 1'
#
loop_
_entity.id
_entity.type
_entity.pdbx_description
1 polymer ?
#
loop_
_entity_poly.entity_id
_entity_poly.type
_entity_poly.pdbx_seq_one_letter_code
_entity_poly.pdbx_strand_id
1 'polypeptide(L)'
;MEFHNDHFKLGEQYGRVLFMEDYASYVKDEMISELCSLGRNLMLSIDIIPVPTDEAVREIQNRLLGVETNVTNWQRRQNANNNFSAVVPYDMELQRKETKEMLDDLTTRDQRMMFGILTMVHMAESKKQLDSDTETL
;
A
#
# COMPACT_ATOMS: atom_id res chain seq x y z
N MET A 1 5.80 -15.43 -30.06
CA MET A 1 6.07 -14.74 -28.78
C MET A 1 7.55 -14.86 -28.52
N GLU A 2 8.21 -13.75 -28.27
CA GLU A 2 9.62 -13.70 -27.85
C GLU A 2 9.66 -13.19 -26.42
N PHE A 3 10.45 -13.83 -25.55
CA PHE A 3 10.58 -13.46 -24.14
C PHE A 3 11.98 -12.92 -23.88
N HIS A 4 12.03 -11.74 -23.25
CA HIS A 4 13.25 -11.13 -22.72
C HIS A 4 13.15 -11.06 -21.19
N ASN A 5 14.26 -10.76 -20.52
CA ASN A 5 14.32 -10.73 -19.05
C ASN A 5 13.32 -9.73 -18.43
N ASP A 6 12.97 -8.66 -19.14
CA ASP A 6 12.20 -7.52 -18.63
C ASP A 6 10.95 -7.20 -19.47
N HIS A 7 10.74 -7.86 -20.61
CA HIS A 7 9.59 -7.63 -21.48
C HIS A 7 9.38 -8.83 -22.42
N PHE A 8 8.21 -8.89 -23.05
CA PHE A 8 7.89 -9.88 -24.08
C PHE A 8 7.38 -9.17 -25.34
N LYS A 9 7.49 -9.83 -26.49
CA LYS A 9 6.95 -9.35 -27.76
C LYS A 9 5.80 -10.25 -28.23
N LEU A 10 4.66 -9.65 -28.49
CA LEU A 10 3.44 -10.29 -29.00
C LEU A 10 3.03 -9.62 -30.32
N GLY A 11 3.35 -10.26 -31.44
CA GLY A 11 3.13 -9.65 -32.76
C GLY A 11 3.98 -8.38 -32.92
N GLU A 12 3.31 -7.26 -33.20
CA GLU A 12 3.95 -5.93 -33.34
C GLU A 12 4.04 -5.16 -32.01
N GLN A 13 3.49 -5.71 -30.91
CA GLN A 13 3.44 -5.02 -29.62
C GLN A 13 4.47 -5.58 -28.63
N TYR A 14 4.97 -4.69 -27.77
CA TYR A 14 5.85 -5.00 -26.66
C TYR A 14 5.05 -4.95 -25.35
N GLY A 15 5.23 -5.94 -24.49
CA GLY A 15 4.55 -6.05 -23.20
C GLY A 15 5.53 -6.17 -22.04
N ARG A 16 5.23 -5.54 -20.90
CA ARG A 16 5.97 -5.69 -19.65
C ARG A 16 5.00 -6.08 -18.54
N VAL A 17 5.39 -7.10 -17.77
CA VAL A 17 4.66 -7.50 -16.56
C VAL A 17 5.30 -6.79 -15.38
N LEU A 18 4.47 -6.12 -14.60
CA LEU A 18 4.79 -5.40 -13.38
C LEU A 18 4.08 -6.08 -12.23
N PHE A 19 4.79 -6.31 -11.14
CA PHE A 19 4.24 -6.86 -9.90
C PHE A 19 4.86 -6.11 -8.72
N MET A 20 4.15 -6.05 -7.61
CA MET A 20 4.67 -5.43 -6.39
C MET A 20 5.46 -6.47 -5.59
N GLU A 21 6.79 -6.29 -5.50
CA GLU A 21 7.70 -7.20 -4.77
C GLU A 21 7.84 -6.82 -3.29
N ASP A 22 8.14 -5.55 -3.00
CA ASP A 22 8.27 -5.03 -1.63
C ASP A 22 7.01 -4.24 -1.26
N TYR A 23 6.25 -4.76 -0.30
CA TYR A 23 5.03 -4.14 0.18
C TYR A 23 5.32 -2.84 0.96
N ALA A 24 4.63 -1.75 0.60
CA ALA A 24 4.20 -0.81 1.62
C ALA A 24 3.26 -1.58 2.58
N SER A 25 3.33 -1.34 3.89
CA SER A 25 2.58 -2.12 4.90
C SER A 25 1.05 -2.14 4.70
N TYR A 26 0.53 -1.35 3.75
CA TYR A 26 -0.87 -1.25 3.37
C TYR A 26 -0.99 -0.56 2.01
N VAL A 27 -1.99 -0.93 1.22
CA VAL A 27 -2.33 -0.30 -0.06
C VAL A 27 -3.76 0.24 0.03
N LYS A 28 -3.93 1.54 -0.15
CA LYS A 28 -5.27 2.16 -0.25
C LYS A 28 -5.93 1.80 -1.57
N ASP A 29 -7.26 1.78 -1.59
CA ASP A 29 -8.07 1.63 -2.79
C ASP A 29 -7.74 2.68 -3.87
N GLU A 30 -7.37 3.88 -3.44
CA GLU A 30 -6.90 4.97 -4.28
C GLU A 30 -5.68 4.58 -5.15
N MET A 31 -4.77 3.71 -4.66
CA MET A 31 -3.59 3.29 -5.43
C MET A 31 -3.96 2.55 -6.72
N ILE A 32 -4.98 1.67 -6.66
CA ILE A 32 -5.44 0.95 -7.85
C ILE A 32 -5.98 1.95 -8.88
N SER A 33 -6.71 2.96 -8.40
CA SER A 33 -7.24 4.02 -9.26
C SER A 33 -6.12 4.84 -9.90
N GLU A 34 -5.05 5.14 -9.17
CA GLU A 34 -3.86 5.81 -9.70
C GLU A 34 -3.16 4.96 -10.77
N LEU A 35 -2.95 3.66 -10.52
CA LEU A 35 -2.35 2.72 -11.49
C LEU A 35 -3.19 2.61 -12.77
N CYS A 36 -4.53 2.62 -12.65
CA CYS A 36 -5.43 2.59 -13.79
C CYS A 36 -5.64 3.94 -14.48
N SER A 37 -5.21 5.06 -13.88
CA SER A 37 -5.36 6.40 -14.46
C SER A 37 -4.41 6.66 -15.64
N LEU A 38 -3.38 5.84 -15.78
CA LEU A 38 -2.53 5.78 -16.96
C LEU A 38 -3.39 5.33 -18.14
N GLY A 39 -3.81 6.27 -18.99
CA GLY A 39 -4.65 6.05 -20.18
C GLY A 39 -3.97 5.22 -21.27
N ARG A 40 -3.52 4.04 -20.92
CA ARG A 40 -2.75 3.07 -21.70
C ARG A 40 -3.48 1.73 -21.70
N ASN A 41 -3.10 0.86 -22.62
CA ASN A 41 -3.63 -0.50 -22.67
C ASN A 41 -2.99 -1.33 -21.55
N LEU A 42 -3.72 -1.43 -20.44
CA LEU A 42 -3.31 -2.14 -19.24
C LEU A 42 -4.22 -3.35 -19.03
N MET A 43 -3.63 -4.46 -18.60
CA MET A 43 -4.36 -5.60 -18.03
C MET A 43 -3.96 -5.73 -16.58
N LEU A 44 -4.93 -5.54 -15.68
CA LEU A 44 -4.75 -5.67 -14.23
C LEU A 44 -5.35 -6.99 -13.76
N SER A 45 -4.54 -7.80 -13.09
CA SER A 45 -4.98 -9.00 -12.37
C SER A 45 -4.74 -8.79 -10.88
N ILE A 46 -5.79 -9.01 -10.08
CA ILE A 46 -5.71 -8.94 -8.62
C ILE A 46 -6.24 -10.26 -8.07
N ASP A 47 -5.36 -11.01 -7.40
CA ASP A 47 -5.72 -12.22 -6.68
C ASP A 47 -5.84 -11.89 -5.20
N ILE A 48 -7.05 -12.01 -4.65
CA ILE A 48 -7.36 -11.62 -3.27
C ILE A 48 -7.76 -12.79 -2.39
N ILE A 49 -7.35 -12.75 -1.13
CA ILE A 49 -7.83 -13.59 -0.05
C ILE A 49 -8.34 -12.65 1.06
N PRO A 50 -9.65 -12.61 1.33
CA PRO A 50 -10.19 -11.74 2.36
C PRO A 50 -9.79 -12.23 3.76
N VAL A 51 -9.45 -11.28 4.63
CA VAL A 51 -9.26 -11.53 6.07
C VAL A 51 -10.62 -11.42 6.77
N PRO A 52 -10.99 -12.35 7.66
CA PRO A 52 -12.19 -12.21 8.49
C PRO A 52 -12.21 -10.87 9.21
N THR A 53 -13.35 -10.16 9.18
CA THR A 53 -13.45 -8.80 9.70
C THR A 53 -13.11 -8.71 11.20
N ASP A 54 -13.49 -9.71 11.99
CA ASP A 54 -13.16 -9.79 13.41
C ASP A 54 -11.65 -9.96 13.66
N GLU A 55 -10.98 -10.77 12.86
CA GLU A 55 -9.52 -10.92 12.90
C GLU A 55 -8.82 -9.63 12.47
N ALA A 56 -9.28 -8.98 11.40
CA ALA A 56 -8.74 -7.72 10.89
C ALA A 56 -8.89 -6.59 11.92
N VAL A 57 -10.08 -6.44 12.51
CA VAL A 57 -10.34 -5.45 13.57
C VAL A 57 -9.43 -5.70 14.77
N ARG A 58 -9.28 -6.96 15.20
CA ARG A 58 -8.41 -7.32 16.32
C ARG A 58 -6.94 -6.96 16.03
N GLU A 59 -6.47 -7.24 14.82
CA GLU A 59 -5.10 -6.92 14.40
C GLU A 59 -4.84 -5.40 14.45
N ILE A 60 -5.73 -4.61 13.86
CA ILE A 60 -5.61 -3.14 13.87
C ILE A 60 -5.72 -2.58 15.29
N GLN A 61 -6.61 -3.12 16.12
CA GLN A 61 -6.71 -2.72 17.54
C GLN A 61 -5.42 -3.01 18.32
N ASN A 62 -4.80 -4.17 18.11
CA ASN A 62 -3.52 -4.52 18.74
C ASN A 62 -2.41 -3.57 18.27
N ARG A 63 -2.37 -3.23 16.98
CA ARG A 63 -1.43 -2.26 16.43
C ARG A 63 -1.63 -0.86 17.04
N LEU A 64 -2.89 -0.42 17.16
CA LEU A 64 -3.24 0.86 17.79
C LEU A 64 -2.81 0.89 19.26
N LEU A 65 -3.06 -0.18 20.01
CA LEU A 65 -2.61 -0.32 21.40
C LEU A 65 -1.08 -0.22 21.51
N GLY A 66 -0.34 -0.83 20.57
CA GLY A 66 1.12 -0.70 20.48
C GLY A 66 1.57 0.75 20.28
N VAL A 67 0.93 1.47 19.36
CA VAL A 67 1.22 2.90 19.12
C VAL A 67 0.90 3.75 20.35
N GLU A 68 -0.25 3.55 20.99
CA GLU A 68 -0.63 4.28 22.22
C GLU A 68 0.34 3.98 23.39
N THR A 69 0.79 2.74 23.52
CA THR A 69 1.79 2.32 24.51
C THR A 69 3.12 3.03 24.25
N ASN A 70 3.56 3.11 23.00
CA ASN A 70 4.79 3.81 22.62
C ASN A 70 4.72 5.30 22.95
N VAL A 71 3.61 5.96 22.62
CA VAL A 71 3.42 7.38 22.96
C VAL A 71 3.41 7.59 24.47
N THR A 72 2.69 6.76 25.21
CA THR A 72 2.61 6.85 26.68
C THR A 72 3.99 6.66 27.32
N ASN A 73 4.77 5.68 26.86
CA ASN A 73 6.13 5.45 27.33
C ASN A 73 7.06 6.62 27.00
N TRP A 74 6.93 7.19 25.80
CA TRP A 74 7.70 8.37 25.41
C TRP A 74 7.37 9.57 26.32
N GLN A 75 6.08 9.88 26.52
CA GLN A 75 5.64 10.96 27.41
C GLN A 75 6.10 10.73 28.86
N ARG A 76 6.01 9.50 29.36
CA ARG A 76 6.49 9.14 30.70
C ARG A 76 7.99 9.43 30.86
N ARG A 77 8.80 9.15 29.83
CA ARG A 77 10.24 9.48 29.83
C ARG A 77 10.48 11.00 29.82
N GLN A 78 9.71 11.77 29.05
CA GLN A 78 9.82 13.23 29.05
C GLN A 78 9.46 13.83 30.41
N ASN A 79 8.39 13.35 31.03
CA ASN A 79 7.97 13.79 32.37
C ASN A 79 9.00 13.44 33.44
N ALA A 80 9.63 12.25 33.36
CA ALA A 80 10.72 11.87 34.27
C ALA A 80 11.95 12.79 34.15
N ASN A 81 12.13 13.42 32.99
CA ASN A 81 13.18 14.42 32.73
C ASN A 81 12.70 15.87 32.98
N ASN A 82 11.58 16.06 33.68
CA ASN A 82 10.93 17.36 33.93
C ASN A 82 10.53 18.14 32.66
N ASN A 83 10.38 17.46 31.53
CA ASN A 83 9.98 18.05 30.25
C ASN A 83 8.49 17.84 29.97
N PHE A 84 7.63 18.56 30.70
CA PHE A 84 6.17 18.41 30.63
C PHE A 84 5.52 19.01 29.38
N SER A 85 6.22 19.93 28.70
CA SER A 85 5.74 20.57 27.46
C SER A 85 6.21 19.86 26.20
N ALA A 86 6.79 18.67 26.33
CA ALA A 86 7.27 17.89 25.19
C ALA A 86 6.10 17.44 24.30
N VAL A 87 6.16 17.79 23.02
CA VAL A 87 5.17 17.38 22.02
C VAL A 87 5.56 16.03 21.44
N VAL A 88 4.59 15.13 21.31
CA VAL A 88 4.79 13.79 20.75
C VAL A 88 5.42 13.90 19.35
N PRO A 89 6.42 13.07 19.01
CA PRO A 89 7.05 13.12 17.70
C PRO A 89 6.01 12.91 16.58
N TYR A 90 6.18 13.66 15.49
CA TYR A 90 5.28 13.61 14.33
C TYR A 90 5.04 12.18 13.83
N ASP A 91 6.08 11.35 13.75
CA ASP A 91 5.96 9.97 13.26
C ASP A 91 5.01 9.12 14.12
N MET A 92 5.01 9.33 15.46
CA MET A 92 4.09 8.63 16.35
C MET A 92 2.66 9.15 16.21
N GLU A 93 2.49 10.45 15.97
CA GLU A 93 1.18 11.03 15.69
C GLU A 93 0.62 10.54 14.35
N LEU A 94 1.48 10.44 13.33
CA LEU A 94 1.14 9.92 12.02
C LEU A 94 0.71 8.45 12.12
N GLN A 95 1.52 7.60 12.76
CA GLN A 95 1.17 6.18 13.00
C GLN A 95 -0.16 6.03 13.73
N ARG A 96 -0.40 6.87 14.75
CA ARG A 96 -1.67 6.88 15.49
C ARG A 96 -2.83 7.26 14.58
N LYS A 97 -2.67 8.31 13.77
CA LYS A 97 -3.71 8.79 12.85
C LYS A 97 -4.05 7.72 11.81
N GLU A 98 -3.03 7.16 11.15
CA GLU A 98 -3.20 6.14 10.11
C GLU A 98 -3.86 4.88 10.67
N THR A 99 -3.43 4.40 11.85
CA THR A 99 -4.02 3.20 12.45
C THR A 99 -5.48 3.42 12.88
N LYS A 100 -5.85 4.64 13.31
CA LYS A 100 -7.25 4.99 13.59
C LYS A 100 -8.09 5.06 12.33
N GLU A 101 -7.53 5.59 11.25
CA GLU A 101 -8.20 5.63 9.94
C GLU A 101 -8.46 4.20 9.42
N MET A 102 -7.48 3.30 9.53
CA MET A 102 -7.66 1.88 9.18
C MET A 102 -8.76 1.21 10.01
N LEU A 103 -8.86 1.52 11.31
CA LEU A 103 -9.92 0.98 12.15
C LEU A 103 -11.29 1.50 11.71
N ASP A 104 -11.40 2.81 11.41
CA ASP A 104 -12.62 3.43 10.90
C ASP A 104 -13.05 2.85 9.55
N ASP A 105 -12.09 2.59 8.67
CA ASP A 105 -12.34 1.95 7.37
C ASP A 105 -12.99 0.58 7.55
N LEU A 106 -12.48 -0.24 8.49
CA LEU A 106 -13.02 -1.57 8.78
C LEU A 106 -14.36 -1.55 9.52
N THR A 107 -14.58 -0.61 10.45
CA THR A 107 -15.76 -0.64 11.33
C THR A 107 -16.92 0.22 10.84
N THR A 108 -16.62 1.36 10.23
CA THR A 108 -17.60 2.40 9.89
C THR A 108 -17.88 2.44 8.40
N ARG A 109 -16.86 2.20 7.56
CA ARG A 109 -16.96 2.29 6.10
C ARG A 109 -17.12 0.93 5.40
N ASP A 110 -17.27 -0.15 6.19
CA ASP A 110 -17.43 -1.53 5.71
C ASP A 110 -16.34 -1.96 4.70
N GLN A 111 -15.13 -1.42 4.83
CA GLN A 111 -13.99 -1.89 4.06
C GLN A 111 -13.51 -3.23 4.60
N ARG A 112 -12.86 -4.01 3.74
CA ARG A 112 -12.32 -5.33 4.10
C ARG A 112 -10.82 -5.36 3.89
N MET A 113 -10.12 -5.86 4.90
CA MET A 113 -8.72 -6.21 4.76
C MET A 113 -8.58 -7.47 3.90
N MET A 114 -7.66 -7.45 2.95
CA MET A 114 -7.40 -8.56 2.04
C MET A 114 -5.90 -8.72 1.85
N PHE A 115 -5.46 -9.97 1.75
CA PHE A 115 -4.17 -10.26 1.14
C PHE A 115 -4.35 -10.26 -0.36
N GLY A 116 -3.53 -9.47 -1.06
CA GLY A 116 -3.64 -9.30 -2.51
C GLY A 116 -2.29 -9.50 -3.18
N ILE A 117 -2.30 -10.21 -4.31
CA ILE A 117 -1.24 -10.12 -5.32
C ILE A 117 -1.77 -9.27 -6.45
N LEU A 118 -1.03 -8.21 -6.78
CA LEU A 118 -1.34 -7.34 -7.92
C LEU A 118 -0.32 -7.61 -9.02
N THR A 119 -0.80 -7.98 -10.20
CA THR A 119 0.01 -8.12 -11.40
C THR A 119 -0.61 -7.27 -12.50
N MET A 120 0.20 -6.41 -13.09
CA MET A 120 -0.19 -5.51 -14.16
C MET A 120 0.61 -5.82 -15.41
N VAL A 121 -0.04 -5.89 -16.55
CA VAL A 121 0.61 -6.01 -17.85
C VAL A 121 0.36 -4.73 -18.62
N HIS A 122 1.45 -4.04 -18.96
CA HIS A 122 1.42 -2.87 -19.83
C HIS A 122 1.87 -3.24 -21.24
N MET A 123 1.13 -2.79 -22.26
CA MET A 123 1.41 -3.05 -23.68
C MET A 123 1.63 -1.74 -24.43
N ALA A 124 2.67 -1.68 -25.26
CA ALA A 124 2.99 -0.54 -26.11
C ALA A 124 3.41 -0.97 -27.53
N GLU A 125 3.29 -0.07 -28.50
CA GLU A 125 3.65 -0.33 -29.91
C GLU A 125 5.17 -0.30 -30.14
N SER A 126 5.93 0.35 -29.25
CA SER A 126 7.39 0.41 -29.33
C SER A 126 8.03 0.17 -27.97
N LYS A 127 9.21 -0.46 -27.99
CA LYS A 127 10.01 -0.66 -26.78
C LYS A 127 10.33 0.67 -26.08
N LYS A 128 10.64 1.72 -26.84
CA LYS A 128 10.93 3.05 -26.28
C LYS A 128 9.76 3.63 -25.50
N GLN A 129 8.54 3.44 -26.00
CA GLN A 129 7.33 3.85 -25.29
C GLN A 129 7.11 3.00 -24.05
N LEU A 130 7.28 1.67 -24.15
CA LEU A 130 7.17 0.74 -23.03
C LEU A 130 8.10 1.16 -21.87
N ASP A 131 9.36 1.44 -22.18
CA ASP A 131 10.36 1.86 -21.19
C ASP A 131 9.97 3.19 -20.54
N SER A 132 9.59 4.19 -21.33
CA SER A 132 9.17 5.51 -20.83
C SER A 132 7.92 5.45 -19.95
N ASP A 133 6.93 4.65 -20.33
CA ASP A 133 5.69 4.52 -19.56
C ASP A 133 5.98 3.82 -18.22
N THR A 134 6.88 2.83 -18.19
CA THR A 134 7.22 2.11 -16.95
C THR A 134 8.19 2.85 -16.02
N GLU A 135 8.99 3.79 -16.52
CA GLU A 135 9.81 4.67 -15.67
C GLU A 135 8.96 5.75 -14.97
N THR A 136 7.76 6.01 -15.49
CA THR A 136 6.82 7.01 -14.92
C THR A 136 5.89 6.38 -13.87
N LEU A 137 5.83 5.05 -13.82
CA LEU A 137 5.03 4.21 -12.91
C LEU A 137 5.76 3.99 -11.59
#